data_AF-A0A6J4L2J4-F1
#
_entry.id   AF-A0A6J4L2J4-F1
#
_cell.length_a   1.000
_cell.length_b   1.000
_cell.length_c   1.000
_cell.angle_alpha   90.00
_cell.angle_beta   90.00
_cell.angle_gamma   90.00
#
_symmetry.space_group_name_H-M   'P 1'
#
loop_
_entity.id
_entity.type
_entity.pdbx_description
1 polymer ?
#
loop_
_entity_poly.entity_id
_entity_poly.type
_entity_poly.pdbx_seq_one_letter_code
_entity_poly.pdbx_strand_id
1 'polypeptide(L)'
;MPNFLLELGTEELPASFVSGSVQQWQRLVPASLAEESLTNDSINVYATPRRLAVLVKGLPVQQLDREEEVKGPPASSAFKDGKPTKAAEGFAKKQGVEIDALEVRATDKGDFVFVLKKIPGRMTADILTELVPQWINKLEGKRFMRWADGDLKFPRPIRSMVALLDDTVLPITLVSGSDTVKSDRISQGHRVLYTPPTPSGGVSISQAEDYVECLRAACVEVDRTQRKNQIKAQVEAAATKQGGYADITEDLLEEVTDLVEWPNAVVGKFDEEFLILPPEVITTIIVTNQRYFPILKSPDYPELLPYFITISNGSPAKAAIIAAGNERVVRARLADGQFFYKADLVKPLEDYLPKLEKVTFQEDLGTVRAKVDRLCKIASLIVNQLQITEEEQADVARAALLCKADLVTQMVYELPEMQGIMGQKYALASGESEE
;
A
#
# COMPACT_ATOMS: atom_id res chain seq x y z
N MET A 1 -19.80 21.97 -14.63
CA MET A 1 -18.60 21.96 -13.77
C MET A 1 -17.75 20.82 -14.28
N PRO A 2 -16.57 21.08 -14.85
CA PRO A 2 -15.72 20.05 -15.44
C PRO A 2 -15.27 18.96 -14.46
N ASN A 3 -15.02 17.77 -15.00
CA ASN A 3 -14.44 16.63 -14.30
C ASN A 3 -12.97 16.46 -14.73
N PHE A 4 -12.07 16.26 -13.78
CA PHE A 4 -10.65 16.02 -14.05
C PHE A 4 -10.25 14.57 -13.76
N LEU A 5 -9.59 13.92 -14.70
CA LEU A 5 -8.99 12.60 -14.55
C LEU A 5 -7.47 12.69 -14.67
N LEU A 6 -6.77 12.10 -13.72
CA LEU A 6 -5.36 11.71 -13.84
C LEU A 6 -5.24 10.19 -13.70
N GLU A 7 -4.54 9.53 -14.60
CA GLU A 7 -4.01 8.17 -14.41
C GLU A 7 -2.51 8.17 -14.66
N LEU A 8 -1.76 7.47 -13.80
CA LEU A 8 -0.38 7.06 -14.05
C LEU A 8 -0.39 5.56 -14.32
N GLY A 9 -0.04 5.15 -15.54
CA GLY A 9 0.20 3.75 -15.87
C GLY A 9 1.66 3.39 -15.59
N THR A 10 1.89 2.28 -14.89
CA THR A 10 3.22 1.88 -14.41
C THR A 10 3.51 0.41 -14.72
N GLU A 11 4.74 -0.01 -14.46
CA GLU A 11 5.02 -1.42 -14.20
C GLU A 11 4.45 -1.87 -12.84
N GLU A 12 4.58 -3.15 -12.51
CA GLU A 12 3.98 -3.75 -11.30
C GLU A 12 4.56 -3.17 -10.00
N LEU A 13 3.74 -2.35 -9.36
CA LEU A 13 3.96 -1.71 -8.07
C LEU A 13 3.87 -2.73 -6.93
N PRO A 14 4.68 -2.57 -5.87
CA PRO A 14 4.49 -3.33 -4.64
C PRO A 14 3.12 -3.04 -4.01
N ALA A 15 2.43 -4.08 -3.52
CA ALA A 15 1.12 -3.95 -2.88
C ALA A 15 1.07 -2.90 -1.77
N SER A 16 2.10 -2.86 -0.91
CA SER A 16 2.22 -1.85 0.16
C SER A 16 2.36 -0.40 -0.36
N PHE A 17 2.91 -0.21 -1.56
CA PHE A 17 2.95 1.11 -2.19
C PHE A 17 1.61 1.48 -2.82
N VAL A 18 0.88 0.52 -3.39
CA VAL A 18 -0.47 0.73 -3.94
C VAL A 18 -1.41 1.27 -2.85
N SER A 19 -1.55 0.54 -1.74
CA SER A 19 -2.40 0.97 -0.61
C SER A 19 -1.93 2.30 0.00
N GLY A 20 -0.63 2.46 0.20
CA GLY A 20 -0.05 3.69 0.72
C GLY A 20 -0.26 4.91 -0.19
N SER A 21 -0.23 4.73 -1.51
CA SER A 21 -0.44 5.82 -2.48
C SER A 21 -1.88 6.30 -2.50
N VAL A 22 -2.85 5.38 -2.36
CA VAL A 22 -4.28 5.72 -2.25
C VAL A 22 -4.50 6.66 -1.06
N GLN A 23 -4.00 6.29 0.12
CA GLN A 23 -4.13 7.10 1.34
C GLN A 23 -3.45 8.46 1.19
N GLN A 24 -2.28 8.50 0.55
CA GLN A 24 -1.55 9.75 0.32
C GLN A 24 -2.32 10.69 -0.61
N TRP A 25 -2.82 10.21 -1.75
CA TRP A 25 -3.59 11.04 -2.70
C TRP A 25 -4.95 11.45 -2.16
N GLN A 26 -5.61 10.60 -1.37
CA GLN A 26 -6.85 10.96 -0.65
C GLN A 26 -6.67 12.15 0.30
N ARG A 27 -5.45 12.39 0.79
CA ARG A 27 -5.12 13.56 1.63
C ARG A 27 -4.56 14.72 0.81
N LEU A 28 -3.62 14.43 -0.10
CA LEU A 28 -2.84 15.43 -0.84
C LEU A 28 -3.70 16.17 -1.87
N VAL A 29 -4.50 15.45 -2.67
CA VAL A 29 -5.26 16.06 -3.76
C VAL A 29 -6.30 17.06 -3.24
N PRO A 30 -7.17 16.72 -2.26
CA PRO A 30 -8.13 17.69 -1.73
C PRO A 30 -7.44 18.92 -1.10
N ALA A 31 -6.34 18.71 -0.37
CA ALA A 31 -5.59 19.80 0.24
C ALA A 31 -5.01 20.76 -0.81
N SER A 32 -4.38 20.23 -1.86
CA SER A 32 -3.83 21.05 -2.94
C SER A 32 -4.90 21.82 -3.73
N LEU A 33 -6.06 21.21 -3.98
CA LEU A 33 -7.18 21.91 -4.64
C LEU A 33 -7.72 23.04 -3.76
N ALA A 34 -7.85 22.81 -2.45
CA ALA A 34 -8.30 23.82 -1.49
C ALA A 34 -7.30 24.98 -1.35
N GLU A 35 -5.99 24.70 -1.34
CA GLU A 35 -4.92 25.73 -1.36
C GLU A 35 -5.06 26.64 -2.59
N GLU A 36 -5.44 26.07 -3.74
CA GLU A 36 -5.75 26.79 -4.96
C GLU A 36 -7.19 27.31 -5.01
N SER A 37 -7.94 27.30 -3.90
CA SER A 37 -9.33 27.80 -3.85
C SER A 37 -10.26 27.18 -4.90
N LEU A 38 -10.00 25.92 -5.30
CA LEU A 38 -10.85 25.16 -6.21
C LEU A 38 -11.80 24.28 -5.40
N THR A 39 -13.09 24.50 -5.58
CA THR A 39 -14.13 23.62 -5.01
C THR A 39 -14.39 22.43 -5.93
N ASN A 40 -14.88 21.32 -5.37
CA ASN A 40 -15.24 20.13 -6.12
C ASN A 40 -16.41 19.41 -5.43
N ASP A 41 -17.13 18.57 -6.18
CA ASP A 41 -18.24 17.76 -5.66
C ASP A 41 -17.73 16.48 -5.01
N SER A 42 -16.78 15.79 -5.66
CA SER A 42 -16.19 14.55 -5.14
C SER A 42 -14.77 14.30 -5.66
N ILE A 43 -14.00 13.52 -4.90
CA ILE A 43 -12.67 13.04 -5.29
C ILE A 43 -12.64 11.53 -5.09
N ASN A 44 -12.43 10.79 -6.16
CA ASN A 44 -12.32 9.35 -6.14
C ASN A 44 -10.90 8.96 -6.51
N VAL A 45 -10.20 8.27 -5.61
CA VAL A 45 -8.85 7.76 -5.84
C VAL A 45 -8.93 6.27 -6.13
N TYR A 46 -8.28 5.84 -7.20
CA TYR A 46 -8.26 4.48 -7.68
C TYR A 46 -6.83 3.96 -7.75
N ALA A 47 -6.65 2.66 -7.58
CA ALA A 47 -5.34 2.05 -7.71
C ALA A 47 -5.41 0.57 -8.07
N THR A 48 -4.43 0.12 -8.82
CA THR A 48 -4.16 -1.29 -9.12
C THR A 48 -2.65 -1.52 -9.01
N PRO A 49 -2.15 -2.78 -9.11
CA PRO A 49 -0.71 -3.03 -9.18
C PRO A 49 -0.01 -2.28 -10.31
N ARG A 50 -0.71 -1.77 -11.32
CA ARG A 50 -0.10 -1.15 -12.51
C ARG A 50 -0.59 0.27 -12.78
N ARG A 51 -1.37 0.85 -11.87
CA ARG A 51 -1.83 2.23 -12.03
C ARG A 51 -2.22 2.88 -10.73
N LEU A 52 -2.09 4.20 -10.72
CA LEU A 52 -2.69 5.09 -9.73
C LEU A 52 -3.53 6.11 -10.48
N ALA A 53 -4.76 6.37 -10.04
CA ALA A 53 -5.62 7.35 -10.68
C ALA A 53 -6.42 8.17 -9.66
N VAL A 54 -6.79 9.38 -10.08
CA VAL A 54 -7.73 10.23 -9.35
C VAL A 54 -8.72 10.85 -10.33
N LEU A 55 -10.01 10.76 -9.99
CA LEU A 55 -11.11 11.41 -10.67
C LEU A 55 -11.71 12.45 -9.74
N VAL A 56 -11.58 13.72 -10.10
CA VAL A 56 -12.16 14.86 -9.38
C VAL A 56 -13.38 15.32 -10.15
N LYS A 57 -14.54 15.36 -9.50
CA LYS A 57 -15.80 15.78 -10.13
C LYS A 57 -16.20 17.17 -9.69
N GLY A 58 -16.82 17.91 -10.59
CA GLY A 58 -17.47 19.17 -10.27
C GLY A 58 -16.52 20.34 -9.97
N LEU A 59 -15.40 20.43 -10.69
CA LEU A 59 -14.49 21.59 -10.57
C LEU A 59 -15.13 22.84 -11.20
N PRO A 60 -14.81 24.05 -10.75
CA PRO A 60 -15.13 25.26 -11.51
C PRO A 60 -14.26 25.31 -12.78
N VAL A 61 -14.69 26.04 -13.82
CA VAL A 61 -13.88 26.25 -15.03
C VAL A 61 -12.68 27.16 -14.75
N GLN A 62 -12.85 28.08 -13.80
CA GLN A 62 -11.88 29.10 -13.40
C GLN A 62 -12.01 29.33 -11.89
N GLN A 63 -10.91 29.65 -11.22
CA GLN A 63 -10.95 30.19 -9.85
C GLN A 63 -11.86 31.42 -9.79
N LEU A 64 -12.42 31.69 -8.62
CA LEU A 64 -13.08 32.96 -8.37
C LEU A 64 -12.05 34.09 -8.38
N ASP A 65 -12.44 35.24 -8.95
CA ASP A 65 -11.68 36.47 -8.79
C ASP A 65 -11.53 36.79 -7.29
N ARG A 66 -10.34 37.25 -6.90
CA ARG A 66 -10.08 37.66 -5.51
C ARG A 66 -9.69 39.12 -5.46
N GLU A 67 -10.04 39.76 -4.36
CA GLU A 67 -9.62 41.12 -4.06
C GLU A 67 -8.55 41.07 -2.96
N GLU A 68 -7.39 41.67 -3.23
CA GLU A 68 -6.29 41.81 -2.28
C GLU A 68 -6.14 43.29 -1.92
N GLU A 69 -6.29 43.61 -0.64
CA GLU A 69 -6.04 44.96 -0.14
C GLU A 69 -4.58 45.08 0.28
N VAL A 70 -3.84 45.99 -0.36
CA VAL A 70 -2.43 46.23 -0.05
C VAL A 70 -2.27 47.61 0.57
N LYS A 71 -1.80 47.65 1.82
CA LYS A 71 -1.45 48.88 2.52
C LYS A 71 -0.15 49.47 1.98
N GLY A 72 -0.22 50.73 1.56
CA GLY A 72 0.88 51.53 1.05
C GLY A 72 1.49 52.48 2.08
N PRO A 73 2.22 53.51 1.61
CA PRO A 73 2.85 54.50 2.49
C PRO A 73 1.82 55.47 3.13
N PRO A 74 2.21 56.22 4.18
CA PRO A 74 1.35 57.25 4.79
C PRO A 74 0.89 58.28 3.75
N ALA A 75 -0.36 58.73 3.84
CA ALA A 75 -0.96 59.66 2.88
C ALA A 75 -0.17 60.96 2.75
N SER A 76 0.40 61.47 3.85
CA SER A 76 1.25 62.66 3.90
C SER A 76 2.57 62.53 3.12
N SER A 77 3.05 61.30 2.94
CA SER A 77 4.23 61.01 2.12
C SER A 77 3.87 60.70 0.66
N ALA A 78 2.67 60.18 0.42
CA ALA A 78 2.18 59.78 -0.88
C ALA A 78 1.59 60.96 -1.69
N PHE A 79 0.96 61.91 -1.02
CA PHE A 79 0.36 63.10 -1.64
C PHE A 79 0.85 64.36 -0.95
N LYS A 80 1.31 65.33 -1.73
CA LYS A 80 1.73 66.65 -1.26
C LYS A 80 1.05 67.72 -2.11
N ASP A 81 0.37 68.67 -1.47
CA ASP A 81 -0.40 69.74 -2.12
C ASP A 81 -1.42 69.20 -3.15
N GLY A 82 -2.03 68.05 -2.87
CA GLY A 82 -2.99 67.38 -3.76
C GLY A 82 -2.37 66.69 -4.98
N LYS A 83 -1.04 66.63 -5.09
CA LYS A 83 -0.33 65.94 -6.19
C LYS A 83 0.36 64.67 -5.69
N PRO A 84 0.36 63.58 -6.48
CA PRO A 84 1.09 62.37 -6.14
C PRO A 84 2.59 62.64 -6.11
N THR A 85 3.27 62.08 -5.10
CA THR A 85 4.73 62.14 -4.99
C THR A 85 5.36 60.89 -5.59
N LYS A 86 6.71 60.85 -5.67
CA LYS A 86 7.46 59.64 -6.04
C LYS A 86 7.11 58.41 -5.19
N ALA A 87 6.65 58.60 -3.96
CA ALA A 87 6.24 57.50 -3.09
C ALA A 87 4.91 56.88 -3.55
N ALA A 88 3.94 57.69 -3.98
CA ALA A 88 2.69 57.21 -4.59
C ALA A 88 2.95 56.57 -5.96
N GLU A 89 3.74 57.21 -6.82
CA GLU A 89 4.11 56.69 -8.14
C GLU A 89 4.84 55.34 -8.05
N GLY A 90 5.82 55.25 -7.14
CA GLY A 90 6.57 54.02 -6.90
C GLY A 90 5.70 52.90 -6.32
N PHE A 91 4.75 53.25 -5.45
CA PHE A 91 3.79 52.29 -4.90
C PHE A 91 2.81 51.80 -5.98
N ALA A 92 2.17 52.70 -6.73
CA ALA A 92 1.27 52.35 -7.83
C ALA A 92 1.96 51.47 -8.87
N LYS A 93 3.17 51.85 -9.30
CA LYS A 93 3.99 51.05 -10.24
C LYS A 93 4.35 49.68 -9.69
N LYS A 94 4.70 49.57 -8.40
CA LYS A 94 5.00 48.29 -7.75
C LYS A 94 3.77 47.37 -7.72
N GLN A 95 2.59 47.95 -7.53
CA GLN A 95 1.33 47.19 -7.48
C GLN A 95 0.72 46.95 -8.87
N GLY A 96 1.26 47.58 -9.92
CA GLY A 96 0.80 47.44 -11.30
C GLY A 96 -0.52 48.14 -11.59
N VAL A 97 -0.82 49.21 -10.85
CA VAL A 97 -2.05 50.00 -10.99
C VAL A 97 -1.72 51.44 -11.35
N GLU A 98 -2.71 52.17 -11.88
CA GLU A 98 -2.64 53.61 -12.07
C GLU A 98 -2.81 54.35 -10.73
N ILE A 99 -2.34 55.59 -10.65
CA ILE A 99 -2.33 56.38 -9.40
C ILE A 99 -3.75 56.71 -8.92
N ASP A 100 -4.71 56.80 -9.83
CA ASP A 100 -6.13 57.04 -9.55
C ASP A 100 -6.82 55.87 -8.84
N ALA A 101 -6.25 54.66 -8.91
CA ALA A 101 -6.72 53.48 -8.18
C ALA A 101 -6.29 53.47 -6.70
N LEU A 102 -5.54 54.49 -6.24
CA LEU A 102 -5.09 54.62 -4.86
C LEU A 102 -6.17 55.30 -3.99
N GLU A 103 -6.52 54.67 -2.88
CA GLU A 103 -7.47 55.20 -1.91
C GLU A 103 -6.77 55.61 -0.63
N VAL A 104 -7.05 56.81 -0.10
CA VAL A 104 -6.58 57.22 1.22
C VAL A 104 -7.61 56.79 2.26
N ARG A 105 -7.19 56.02 3.27
CA ARG A 105 -8.07 55.57 4.36
C ARG A 105 -7.44 55.88 5.71
N ALA A 106 -8.27 56.34 6.64
CA ALA A 106 -7.88 56.59 8.02
C ALA A 106 -7.62 55.27 8.77
N THR A 107 -6.52 55.20 9.51
CA THR A 107 -6.19 54.06 10.38
C THR A 107 -5.76 54.57 11.75
N ASP A 108 -5.69 53.70 12.76
CA ASP A 108 -5.25 54.05 14.12
C ASP A 108 -3.84 54.66 14.18
N LYS A 109 -3.04 54.51 13.11
CA LYS A 109 -1.68 55.05 12.97
C LYS A 109 -1.61 56.26 12.01
N GLY A 110 -2.74 56.86 11.68
CA GLY A 110 -2.88 57.96 10.70
C GLY A 110 -3.40 57.49 9.34
N ASP A 111 -3.53 58.43 8.41
CA ASP A 111 -4.03 58.15 7.05
C ASP A 111 -2.97 57.44 6.21
N PHE A 112 -3.35 56.34 5.57
CA PHE A 112 -2.49 55.57 4.66
C PHE A 112 -3.14 55.43 3.31
N VAL A 113 -2.30 55.26 2.29
CA VAL A 113 -2.76 54.86 0.96
C VAL A 113 -2.99 53.36 0.94
N PHE A 114 -4.06 52.94 0.30
CA PHE A 114 -4.40 51.54 0.03
C PHE A 114 -4.67 51.38 -1.46
N VAL A 115 -4.46 50.15 -1.94
CA VAL A 115 -4.97 49.73 -3.24
C VAL A 115 -5.78 48.46 -3.03
N LEU A 116 -6.96 48.42 -3.64
CA LEU A 116 -7.74 47.20 -3.76
C LEU A 116 -7.42 46.56 -5.12
N LYS A 117 -6.63 45.49 -5.10
CA LYS A 117 -6.20 44.80 -6.30
C LYS A 117 -7.17 43.67 -6.62
N LYS A 118 -7.86 43.77 -7.77
CA LYS A 118 -8.61 42.66 -8.34
C LYS A 118 -7.64 41.72 -9.04
N ILE A 119 -7.55 40.49 -8.57
CA ILE A 119 -6.73 39.44 -9.15
C ILE A 119 -7.69 38.50 -9.87
N PRO A 120 -7.66 38.45 -11.21
CA PRO A 120 -8.52 37.54 -11.96
C PRO A 120 -8.17 36.09 -11.59
N GLY A 121 -9.18 35.25 -11.42
CA GLY A 121 -8.98 33.83 -11.16
C GLY A 121 -8.26 33.15 -12.32
N ARG A 122 -7.45 32.13 -12.03
CA ARG A 122 -6.77 31.34 -13.07
C ARG A 122 -7.68 30.25 -13.62
N MET A 123 -7.45 29.83 -14.86
CA MET A 123 -8.15 28.68 -15.44
C MET A 123 -7.77 27.41 -14.67
N THR A 124 -8.77 26.57 -14.39
CA THR A 124 -8.56 25.30 -13.68
C THR A 124 -7.61 24.38 -14.43
N ALA A 125 -7.66 24.39 -15.77
CA ALA A 125 -6.73 23.65 -16.62
C ALA A 125 -5.25 24.00 -16.37
N ASP A 126 -4.93 25.29 -16.22
CA ASP A 126 -3.56 25.75 -15.98
C ASP A 126 -3.08 25.33 -14.59
N ILE A 127 -3.94 25.49 -13.58
CA ILE A 127 -3.64 25.10 -12.20
C ILE A 127 -3.38 23.60 -12.11
N LEU A 128 -4.25 22.77 -12.71
CA LEU A 128 -4.10 21.31 -12.70
C LEU A 128 -2.82 20.87 -13.41
N THR A 129 -2.47 21.52 -14.52
CA THR A 129 -1.21 21.25 -15.24
C THR A 129 0.03 21.47 -14.35
N GLU A 130 -0.04 22.43 -13.41
CA GLU A 130 1.03 22.70 -12.44
C GLU A 130 0.98 21.79 -11.20
N LEU A 131 -0.21 21.38 -10.75
CA LEU A 131 -0.40 20.55 -9.56
C LEU A 131 -0.05 19.08 -9.80
N VAL A 132 -0.36 18.53 -10.97
CA VAL A 132 -0.16 17.10 -11.26
C VAL A 132 1.29 16.65 -11.04
N PRO A 133 2.34 17.33 -11.58
CA PRO A 133 3.73 16.94 -11.28
C PRO A 133 4.04 16.95 -9.78
N GLN A 134 3.42 17.83 -9.00
CA GLN A 134 3.61 17.88 -7.55
C GLN A 134 2.96 16.68 -6.86
N TRP A 135 1.75 16.28 -7.28
CA TRP A 135 1.07 15.10 -6.73
C TRP A 135 1.85 13.81 -6.96
N ILE A 136 2.57 13.72 -8.08
CA ILE A 136 3.42 12.59 -8.42
C ILE A 136 4.69 12.61 -7.57
N ASN A 137 5.38 13.75 -7.53
CA ASN A 137 6.69 13.87 -6.85
C ASN A 137 6.60 13.86 -5.32
N LYS A 138 5.42 14.17 -4.74
CA LYS A 138 5.18 14.12 -3.29
C LYS A 138 4.77 12.73 -2.79
N LEU A 139 4.57 11.74 -3.67
CA LEU A 139 4.34 10.37 -3.21
C LEU A 139 5.59 9.83 -2.50
N GLU A 140 5.38 9.19 -1.36
CA GLU A 140 6.41 8.58 -0.55
C GLU A 140 6.23 7.06 -0.46
N GLY A 141 7.32 6.34 -0.29
CA GLY A 141 7.30 4.90 -0.13
C GLY A 141 8.68 4.28 0.04
N LYS A 142 8.70 2.97 0.27
CA LYS A 142 9.95 2.22 0.41
C LYS A 142 10.54 1.93 -0.97
N ARG A 143 11.88 1.90 -1.07
CA ARG A 143 12.63 1.44 -2.25
C ARG A 143 12.30 2.21 -3.53
N PHE A 144 12.32 3.53 -3.47
CA PHE A 144 12.27 4.33 -4.69
C PHE A 144 13.52 4.10 -5.52
N MET A 145 13.33 3.98 -6.82
CA MET A 145 14.43 3.92 -7.77
C MET A 145 14.41 5.15 -8.66
N ARG A 146 15.58 5.47 -9.21
CA ARG A 146 15.70 6.47 -10.27
C ARG A 146 15.31 5.80 -11.58
N TRP A 147 14.55 6.53 -12.39
CA TRP A 147 14.09 6.04 -13.68
C TRP A 147 14.99 6.57 -14.81
N ALA A 148 15.37 5.67 -15.72
CA ALA A 148 16.32 5.95 -16.80
C ALA A 148 17.64 6.54 -16.27
N ASP A 149 18.16 7.56 -16.92
CA ASP A 149 19.34 8.35 -16.54
C ASP A 149 18.97 9.66 -15.82
N GLY A 150 17.73 9.78 -15.33
CA GLY A 150 17.21 10.95 -14.61
C GLY A 150 17.24 10.81 -13.08
N ASP A 151 16.80 11.89 -12.41
CA ASP A 151 16.69 11.96 -10.95
C ASP A 151 15.25 11.76 -10.43
N LEU A 152 14.26 11.59 -11.32
CA LEU A 152 12.88 11.32 -10.91
C LEU A 152 12.83 9.97 -10.20
N LYS A 153 12.31 10.01 -8.96
CA LYS A 153 12.20 8.84 -8.09
C LYS A 153 10.76 8.34 -8.06
N PHE A 154 10.58 7.08 -8.41
CA PHE A 154 9.29 6.39 -8.29
C PHE A 154 9.53 4.91 -8.01
N PRO A 155 8.61 4.15 -7.40
CA PRO A 155 8.84 2.72 -7.12
C PRO A 155 8.99 1.86 -8.37
N ARG A 156 8.33 2.25 -9.46
CA ARG A 156 8.34 1.58 -10.77
C ARG A 156 8.36 2.60 -11.91
N PRO A 157 8.87 2.29 -13.10
CA PRO A 157 8.85 3.26 -14.20
C PRO A 157 7.39 3.60 -14.54
N ILE A 158 7.12 4.89 -14.71
CA ILE A 158 5.85 5.37 -15.26
C ILE A 158 5.93 5.18 -16.78
N ARG A 159 4.95 4.49 -17.35
CA ARG A 159 4.91 4.10 -18.77
C ARG A 159 3.89 4.90 -19.57
N SER A 160 2.85 5.41 -18.93
CA SER A 160 1.82 6.24 -19.56
C SER A 160 1.21 7.20 -18.56
N MET A 161 0.60 8.27 -19.06
CA MET A 161 -0.16 9.21 -18.26
C MET A 161 -1.44 9.58 -19.01
N VAL A 162 -2.59 9.47 -18.35
CA VAL A 162 -3.84 10.05 -18.83
C VAL A 162 -4.11 11.31 -18.03
N ALA A 163 -4.39 12.43 -18.70
CA ALA A 163 -4.79 13.67 -18.03
C ALA A 163 -5.87 14.38 -18.84
N LEU A 164 -7.13 14.31 -18.35
CA LEU A 164 -8.30 14.87 -19.02
C LEU A 164 -9.02 15.87 -18.13
N LEU A 165 -9.43 17.00 -18.70
CA LEU A 165 -10.47 17.87 -18.16
C LEU A 165 -11.68 17.76 -19.09
N ASP A 166 -12.72 17.08 -18.63
CA ASP A 166 -13.79 16.53 -19.47
C ASP A 166 -13.23 15.71 -20.64
N ASP A 167 -13.31 16.21 -21.87
CA ASP A 167 -12.79 15.56 -23.08
C ASP A 167 -11.42 16.08 -23.54
N THR A 168 -10.92 17.12 -22.88
CA THR A 168 -9.74 17.84 -23.30
C THR A 168 -8.49 17.31 -22.60
N VAL A 169 -7.49 16.90 -23.38
CA VAL A 169 -6.19 16.47 -22.84
C VAL A 169 -5.43 17.67 -22.31
N LEU A 170 -5.08 17.66 -21.02
CA LEU A 170 -4.19 18.68 -20.44
C LEU A 170 -2.75 18.36 -20.83
N PRO A 171 -1.95 19.32 -21.33
CA PRO A 171 -0.61 19.06 -21.86
C PRO A 171 0.45 18.97 -20.75
N ILE A 172 0.53 17.81 -20.10
CA ILE A 172 1.45 17.54 -18.98
C ILE A 172 2.58 16.65 -19.48
N THR A 173 3.81 16.98 -19.12
CA THR A 173 4.99 16.20 -19.49
C THR A 173 5.82 15.89 -18.26
N LEU A 174 6.16 14.60 -18.08
CA LEU A 174 7.11 14.11 -17.10
C LEU A 174 8.39 13.72 -17.82
N VAL A 175 9.52 14.29 -17.41
CA VAL A 175 10.83 14.00 -17.97
C VAL A 175 11.69 13.34 -16.91
N SER A 176 12.29 12.20 -17.23
CA SER A 176 13.31 11.56 -16.41
C SER A 176 14.48 11.16 -17.29
N GLY A 177 15.47 12.04 -17.37
CA GLY A 177 16.62 11.84 -18.27
C GLY A 177 16.17 11.77 -19.73
N SER A 178 16.50 10.66 -20.38
CA SER A 178 16.18 10.33 -21.78
C SER A 178 14.74 9.89 -22.01
N ASP A 179 14.02 9.49 -20.96
CA ASP A 179 12.62 9.10 -21.08
C ASP A 179 11.68 10.29 -20.84
N THR A 180 10.63 10.38 -21.65
CA THR A 180 9.58 11.40 -21.55
C THR A 180 8.20 10.77 -21.65
N VAL A 181 7.37 10.99 -20.64
CA VAL A 181 5.95 10.58 -20.64
C VAL A 181 5.10 11.83 -20.80
N LYS A 182 4.29 11.85 -21.86
CA LYS A 182 3.30 12.90 -22.10
C LYS A 182 1.92 12.39 -21.73
N SER A 183 1.07 13.28 -21.25
CA SER A 183 -0.35 12.97 -21.07
C SER A 183 -1.02 12.69 -22.41
N ASP A 184 -1.98 11.77 -22.37
CA ASP A 184 -2.87 11.44 -23.48
C ASP A 184 -4.27 11.11 -22.91
N ARG A 185 -5.18 10.65 -23.75
CA ARG A 185 -6.46 10.03 -23.38
C ARG A 185 -6.42 8.50 -23.38
N ILE A 186 -5.29 7.92 -23.77
CA ILE A 186 -5.13 6.47 -23.98
C ILE A 186 -4.56 5.83 -22.72
N SER A 187 -5.39 5.02 -22.05
CA SER A 187 -4.97 4.13 -20.97
C SER A 187 -4.62 2.73 -21.52
N GLN A 188 -4.27 1.79 -20.64
CA GLN A 188 -3.97 0.40 -20.97
C GLN A 188 -4.97 -0.53 -20.28
N GLY A 189 -5.55 -1.46 -21.05
CA GLY A 189 -6.37 -2.54 -20.53
C GLY A 189 -5.56 -3.64 -19.85
N HIS A 190 -6.24 -4.70 -19.44
CA HIS A 190 -5.61 -5.82 -18.73
C HIS A 190 -4.59 -6.56 -19.61
N ARG A 191 -3.35 -6.71 -19.14
CA ARG A 191 -2.22 -7.26 -19.92
C ARG A 191 -2.48 -8.59 -20.63
N VAL A 192 -3.28 -9.46 -19.99
CA VAL A 192 -3.51 -10.84 -20.44
C VAL A 192 -4.91 -11.04 -21.02
N LEU A 193 -5.90 -10.27 -20.54
CA LEU A 193 -7.32 -10.53 -20.81
C LEU A 193 -7.87 -9.61 -21.89
N TYR A 194 -7.26 -8.43 -22.03
CA TYR A 194 -7.68 -7.44 -22.99
C TYR A 194 -6.93 -7.63 -24.31
N THR A 195 -7.69 -7.76 -25.40
CA THR A 195 -7.14 -7.65 -26.76
C THR A 195 -7.56 -6.27 -27.29
N PRO A 196 -6.62 -5.36 -27.59
CA PRO A 196 -6.97 -4.02 -28.03
C PRO A 196 -7.67 -4.08 -29.40
N PRO A 197 -8.70 -3.23 -29.63
CA PRO A 197 -9.45 -3.21 -30.87
C PRO A 197 -8.67 -2.57 -32.02
N THR A 198 -7.60 -1.82 -31.73
CA THR A 198 -6.77 -1.14 -32.72
C THR A 198 -5.30 -1.55 -32.61
N PRO A 199 -4.53 -1.48 -33.73
CA PRO A 199 -3.09 -1.76 -33.73
C PRO A 199 -2.27 -0.78 -32.88
N SER A 200 -2.79 0.42 -32.62
CA SER A 200 -2.15 1.43 -31.75
C SER A 200 -2.20 1.06 -30.27
N GLY A 201 -2.98 0.03 -29.89
CA GLY A 201 -3.09 -0.47 -28.52
C GLY A 201 -3.83 0.48 -27.57
N GLY A 202 -4.32 -0.07 -26.46
CA GLY A 202 -4.87 0.71 -25.34
C GLY A 202 -6.38 0.93 -25.34
N VAL A 203 -6.84 1.68 -24.33
CA VAL A 203 -8.23 2.02 -24.05
C VAL A 203 -8.37 3.53 -24.15
N SER A 204 -9.10 4.01 -25.16
CA SER A 204 -9.36 5.45 -25.31
C SER A 204 -10.47 5.89 -24.37
N ILE A 205 -10.19 6.89 -23.54
CA ILE A 205 -11.14 7.50 -22.63
C ILE A 205 -11.66 8.79 -23.29
N SER A 206 -12.97 8.87 -23.53
CA SER A 206 -13.55 10.00 -24.26
C SER A 206 -13.84 11.18 -23.34
N GLN A 207 -14.44 10.90 -22.18
CA GLN A 207 -14.67 11.86 -21.10
C GLN A 207 -13.95 11.37 -19.82
N ALA A 208 -13.46 12.30 -19.01
CA ALA A 208 -12.84 11.99 -17.72
C ALA A 208 -13.69 11.06 -16.84
N GLU A 209 -15.02 11.22 -16.86
CA GLU A 209 -15.94 10.41 -16.05
C GLU A 209 -16.15 8.97 -16.56
N ASP A 210 -15.83 8.68 -17.82
CA ASP A 210 -15.96 7.35 -18.41
C ASP A 210 -14.90 6.37 -17.89
N TYR A 211 -13.87 6.88 -17.21
CA TYR A 211 -12.66 6.15 -16.82
C TYR A 211 -12.91 4.74 -16.28
N VAL A 212 -13.78 4.64 -15.27
CA VAL A 212 -14.04 3.38 -14.56
C VAL A 212 -14.72 2.37 -15.49
N GLU A 213 -15.72 2.79 -16.26
CA GLU A 213 -16.45 1.90 -17.17
C GLU A 213 -15.58 1.49 -18.37
N CYS A 214 -14.80 2.42 -18.93
CA CYS A 214 -13.85 2.12 -20.01
C CYS A 214 -12.83 1.05 -19.58
N LEU A 215 -12.28 1.17 -18.38
CA LEU A 215 -11.31 0.20 -17.88
C LEU A 215 -11.94 -1.13 -17.46
N ARG A 216 -13.15 -1.11 -16.90
CA ARG A 216 -13.90 -2.33 -16.61
C ARG A 216 -14.19 -3.12 -17.90
N ALA A 217 -14.60 -2.44 -18.97
CA ALA A 217 -14.77 -3.05 -20.29
C ALA A 217 -13.46 -3.63 -20.87
N ALA A 218 -12.32 -3.12 -20.41
CA ALA A 218 -10.99 -3.62 -20.73
C ALA A 218 -10.41 -4.59 -19.68
N CYS A 219 -11.29 -5.22 -18.89
CA CYS A 219 -10.96 -6.18 -17.83
C CYS A 219 -10.06 -5.61 -16.73
N VAL A 220 -10.26 -4.37 -16.31
CA VAL A 220 -9.55 -3.76 -15.17
C VAL A 220 -10.59 -3.16 -14.22
N GLU A 221 -10.71 -3.72 -13.02
CA GLU A 221 -11.57 -3.15 -11.98
C GLU A 221 -10.74 -2.20 -11.14
N VAL A 222 -10.74 -0.90 -11.45
CA VAL A 222 -9.88 0.10 -10.79
C VAL A 222 -10.33 0.48 -9.38
N ASP A 223 -11.60 0.24 -9.06
CA ASP A 223 -12.14 0.47 -7.72
C ASP A 223 -11.67 -0.62 -6.76
N ARG A 224 -10.77 -0.24 -5.85
CA ARG A 224 -10.17 -1.15 -4.87
C ARG A 224 -11.23 -1.81 -3.98
N THR A 225 -12.28 -1.08 -3.59
CA THR A 225 -13.34 -1.62 -2.73
C THR A 225 -14.17 -2.66 -3.48
N GLN A 226 -14.52 -2.38 -4.74
CA GLN A 226 -15.24 -3.36 -5.57
C GLN A 226 -14.38 -4.61 -5.80
N ARG A 227 -13.09 -4.44 -6.13
CA ARG A 227 -12.16 -5.56 -6.32
C ARG A 227 -12.02 -6.41 -5.07
N LYS A 228 -11.89 -5.78 -3.89
CA LYS A 228 -11.83 -6.46 -2.59
C LYS A 228 -13.07 -7.30 -2.32
N ASN A 229 -14.25 -6.74 -2.54
CA ASN A 229 -15.52 -7.43 -2.36
C ASN A 229 -15.66 -8.62 -3.32
N GLN A 230 -15.24 -8.46 -4.58
CA GLN A 230 -15.21 -9.55 -5.57
C GLN A 230 -14.29 -10.68 -5.13
N ILE A 231 -13.07 -10.36 -4.66
CA ILE A 231 -12.12 -11.36 -4.17
C ILE A 231 -12.73 -12.13 -3.01
N LYS A 232 -13.24 -11.44 -1.99
CA LYS A 232 -13.85 -12.07 -0.82
C LYS A 232 -14.96 -13.05 -1.22
N ALA A 233 -15.92 -12.60 -2.02
CA ALA A 233 -17.03 -13.42 -2.48
C ALA A 233 -16.56 -14.64 -3.30
N GLN A 234 -15.55 -14.47 -4.15
CA GLN A 234 -14.99 -15.58 -4.93
C GLN A 234 -14.26 -16.60 -4.05
N VAL A 235 -13.50 -16.17 -3.05
CA VAL A 235 -12.79 -17.04 -2.11
C VAL A 235 -13.78 -17.83 -1.27
N GLU A 236 -14.78 -17.17 -0.68
CA GLU A 236 -15.84 -17.83 0.11
C GLU A 236 -16.57 -18.89 -0.72
N ALA A 237 -16.99 -18.53 -1.93
CA ALA A 237 -17.68 -19.46 -2.84
C ALA A 237 -16.78 -20.63 -3.26
N ALA A 238 -15.48 -20.40 -3.48
CA ALA A 238 -14.54 -21.46 -3.83
C ALA A 238 -14.30 -22.40 -2.65
N ALA A 239 -14.20 -21.88 -1.42
CA ALA A 239 -14.03 -22.67 -0.20
C ALA A 239 -15.24 -23.56 0.07
N THR A 240 -16.45 -22.99 0.01
CA THR A 240 -17.69 -23.75 0.23
C THR A 240 -17.84 -24.90 -0.78
N LYS A 241 -17.42 -24.70 -2.03
CA LYS A 241 -17.44 -25.77 -3.05
C LYS A 241 -16.51 -26.95 -2.74
N GLN A 242 -15.46 -26.73 -1.95
CA GLN A 242 -14.57 -27.79 -1.47
C GLN A 242 -15.02 -28.39 -0.14
N GLY A 243 -16.21 -28.02 0.36
CA GLY A 243 -16.74 -28.50 1.63
C GLY A 243 -16.02 -27.91 2.84
N GLY A 244 -15.38 -26.74 2.69
CA GLY A 244 -14.66 -26.07 3.76
C GLY A 244 -14.94 -24.57 3.82
N TYR A 245 -14.11 -23.88 4.60
CA TYR A 245 -14.13 -22.45 4.85
C TYR A 245 -12.72 -21.89 4.64
N ALA A 246 -12.61 -20.69 4.09
CA ALA A 246 -11.34 -19.98 4.00
C ALA A 246 -11.28 -18.92 5.09
N ASP A 247 -10.24 -18.96 5.92
CA ASP A 247 -9.99 -17.90 6.89
C ASP A 247 -9.41 -16.68 6.18
N ILE A 248 -10.28 -15.71 5.87
CA ILE A 248 -9.93 -14.51 5.14
C ILE A 248 -9.56 -13.42 6.16
N THR A 249 -8.28 -13.34 6.49
CA THR A 249 -7.77 -12.21 7.27
C THR A 249 -7.81 -10.92 6.45
N GLU A 250 -8.08 -9.80 7.14
CA GLU A 250 -8.18 -8.50 6.49
C GLU A 250 -6.86 -8.12 5.80
N ASP A 251 -5.73 -8.33 6.47
CA ASP A 251 -4.39 -8.01 5.94
C ASP A 251 -4.08 -8.77 4.65
N LEU A 252 -4.37 -10.07 4.59
CA LEU A 252 -4.16 -10.87 3.38
C LEU A 252 -5.09 -10.41 2.26
N LEU A 253 -6.36 -10.15 2.57
CA LEU A 253 -7.33 -9.69 1.60
C LEU A 253 -6.94 -8.33 1.01
N GLU A 254 -6.46 -7.40 1.83
CA GLU A 254 -5.93 -6.11 1.41
C GLU A 254 -4.74 -6.27 0.47
N GLU A 255 -3.76 -7.08 0.86
CA GLU A 255 -2.56 -7.29 0.07
C GLU A 255 -2.88 -7.95 -1.28
N VAL A 256 -3.70 -9.00 -1.30
CA VAL A 256 -4.11 -9.69 -2.53
C VAL A 256 -4.90 -8.76 -3.45
N THR A 257 -5.77 -7.89 -2.91
CA THR A 257 -6.49 -6.89 -3.70
C THR A 257 -5.53 -5.98 -4.48
N ASP A 258 -4.41 -5.64 -3.87
CA ASP A 258 -3.38 -4.78 -4.44
C ASP A 258 -2.33 -5.53 -5.28
N LEU A 259 -2.50 -6.84 -5.50
CA LEU A 259 -1.70 -7.68 -6.40
C LEU A 259 -2.40 -7.99 -7.74
N VAL A 260 -3.69 -7.68 -7.87
CA VAL A 260 -4.48 -7.99 -9.07
C VAL A 260 -5.26 -6.81 -9.62
N GLU A 261 -5.48 -6.79 -10.93
CA GLU A 261 -6.33 -5.82 -11.64
C GLU A 261 -7.72 -6.40 -11.95
N TRP A 262 -7.80 -7.72 -12.15
CA TRP A 262 -9.03 -8.45 -12.47
C TRP A 262 -9.05 -9.82 -11.78
N PRO A 263 -9.67 -9.93 -10.60
CA PRO A 263 -9.51 -11.08 -9.74
C PRO A 263 -10.27 -12.30 -10.26
N ASN A 264 -9.58 -13.43 -10.36
CA ASN A 264 -10.18 -14.74 -10.57
C ASN A 264 -9.66 -15.74 -9.52
N ALA A 265 -10.55 -16.28 -8.69
CA ALA A 265 -10.20 -17.34 -7.75
C ALA A 265 -9.93 -18.66 -8.48
N VAL A 266 -8.78 -19.25 -8.18
CA VAL A 266 -8.36 -20.55 -8.69
C VAL A 266 -8.05 -21.45 -7.50
N VAL A 267 -8.73 -22.59 -7.42
CA VAL A 267 -8.46 -23.60 -6.40
C VAL A 267 -7.28 -24.45 -6.86
N GLY A 268 -6.28 -24.59 -6.01
CA GLY A 268 -5.20 -25.58 -6.14
C GLY A 268 -5.25 -26.59 -5.00
N LYS A 269 -4.56 -27.71 -5.18
CA LYS A 269 -4.39 -28.76 -4.16
C LYS A 269 -2.94 -29.08 -3.88
N PHE A 270 -2.68 -29.62 -2.69
CA PHE A 270 -1.39 -30.22 -2.35
C PHE A 270 -1.59 -31.66 -1.86
N ASP A 271 -0.51 -32.43 -1.76
CA ASP A 271 -0.61 -33.84 -1.37
C ASP A 271 -0.92 -33.96 0.13
N GLU A 272 -1.84 -34.86 0.49
CA GLU A 272 -2.27 -35.07 1.88
C GLU A 272 -1.13 -35.49 2.82
N GLU A 273 -0.02 -36.02 2.27
CA GLU A 273 1.18 -36.34 3.06
C GLU A 273 1.78 -35.12 3.79
N PHE A 274 1.51 -33.91 3.31
CA PHE A 274 1.97 -32.68 3.96
C PHE A 274 1.14 -32.33 5.20
N LEU A 275 -0.02 -32.95 5.42
CA LEU A 275 -0.83 -32.76 6.63
C LEU A 275 -0.18 -33.33 7.89
N ILE A 276 0.98 -34.01 7.77
CA ILE A 276 1.85 -34.31 8.91
C ILE A 276 2.48 -33.06 9.53
N LEU A 277 2.61 -31.98 8.75
CA LEU A 277 3.11 -30.70 9.25
C LEU A 277 2.09 -30.06 10.19
N PRO A 278 2.54 -29.34 11.23
CA PRO A 278 1.64 -28.51 12.02
C PRO A 278 0.85 -27.54 11.12
N PRO A 279 -0.47 -27.37 11.33
CA PRO A 279 -1.29 -26.49 10.49
C PRO A 279 -0.76 -25.06 10.37
N GLU A 280 -0.12 -24.56 11.43
CA GLU A 280 0.50 -23.24 11.48
C GLU A 280 1.66 -23.11 10.47
N VAL A 281 2.43 -24.18 10.25
CA VAL A 281 3.52 -24.23 9.25
C VAL A 281 2.94 -24.17 7.84
N ILE A 282 1.95 -25.01 7.55
CA ILE A 282 1.31 -25.05 6.23
C ILE A 282 0.66 -23.69 5.92
N THR A 283 -0.07 -23.15 6.89
CA THR A 283 -0.74 -21.84 6.77
C THR A 283 0.29 -20.74 6.52
N THR A 284 1.39 -20.72 7.26
CA THR A 284 2.47 -19.74 7.06
C THR A 284 3.06 -19.83 5.64
N ILE A 285 3.35 -21.04 5.15
CA ILE A 285 3.87 -21.23 3.79
C ILE A 285 2.86 -20.75 2.73
N ILE A 286 1.58 -21.07 2.88
CA ILE A 286 0.52 -20.74 1.92
C ILE A 286 0.18 -19.23 1.96
N VAL A 287 0.07 -18.65 3.15
CA VAL A 287 -0.33 -17.25 3.36
C VAL A 287 0.86 -16.31 3.22
N THR A 288 1.90 -16.50 4.03
CA THR A 288 3.04 -15.57 4.12
C THR A 288 3.95 -15.66 2.90
N ASN A 289 4.15 -16.84 2.31
CA ASN A 289 5.10 -16.96 1.20
C ASN A 289 4.42 -16.88 -0.17
N GLN A 290 3.13 -17.23 -0.25
CA GLN A 290 2.40 -17.30 -1.53
C GLN A 290 1.19 -16.38 -1.65
N ARG A 291 0.70 -15.77 -0.55
CA ARG A 291 -0.52 -14.93 -0.54
C ARG A 291 -1.78 -15.67 -0.97
N TYR A 292 -1.90 -16.94 -0.58
CA TYR A 292 -3.06 -17.77 -0.86
C TYR A 292 -3.94 -17.94 0.38
N PHE A 293 -5.19 -18.30 0.15
CA PHE A 293 -6.14 -18.59 1.22
C PHE A 293 -6.20 -20.11 1.44
N PRO A 294 -5.73 -20.63 2.59
CA PRO A 294 -5.89 -22.04 2.92
C PRO A 294 -7.37 -22.37 3.16
N ILE A 295 -7.77 -23.60 2.86
CA ILE A 295 -9.13 -24.08 3.13
C ILE A 295 -9.10 -24.95 4.38
N LEU A 296 -9.88 -24.56 5.38
CA LEU A 296 -10.11 -25.27 6.64
C LEU A 296 -11.44 -26.02 6.58
N LYS A 297 -11.57 -27.06 7.38
CA LYS A 297 -12.79 -27.88 7.44
C LYS A 297 -13.96 -27.14 8.07
N SER A 298 -13.71 -26.36 9.12
CA SER A 298 -14.73 -25.55 9.79
C SER A 298 -14.10 -24.38 10.56
N PRO A 299 -14.86 -23.32 10.90
CA PRO A 299 -14.39 -22.25 11.77
C PRO A 299 -14.01 -22.72 13.18
N ASP A 300 -14.73 -23.72 13.71
CA ASP A 300 -14.57 -24.19 15.10
C ASP A 300 -13.42 -25.21 15.23
N TYR A 301 -13.12 -25.93 14.16
CA TYR A 301 -12.05 -26.93 14.08
C TYR A 301 -11.13 -26.61 12.89
N PRO A 302 -9.96 -26.00 13.12
CA PRO A 302 -9.05 -25.54 12.07
C PRO A 302 -8.22 -26.70 11.48
N GLU A 303 -8.87 -27.83 11.20
CA GLU A 303 -8.29 -28.91 10.41
C GLU A 303 -8.13 -28.42 8.97
N LEU A 304 -6.90 -28.43 8.45
CA LEU A 304 -6.63 -28.04 7.07
C LEU A 304 -7.09 -29.12 6.09
N LEU A 305 -7.81 -28.69 5.06
CA LEU A 305 -8.03 -29.50 3.87
C LEU A 305 -6.81 -29.34 2.94
N PRO A 306 -6.54 -30.32 2.05
CA PRO A 306 -5.41 -30.28 1.13
C PRO A 306 -5.61 -29.31 -0.06
N TYR A 307 -6.24 -28.16 0.20
CA TYR A 307 -6.64 -27.18 -0.80
C TYR A 307 -6.27 -25.76 -0.38
N PHE A 308 -6.01 -24.93 -1.38
CA PHE A 308 -5.82 -23.50 -1.22
C PHE A 308 -6.45 -22.75 -2.39
N ILE A 309 -6.69 -21.46 -2.19
CA ILE A 309 -7.26 -20.57 -3.20
C ILE A 309 -6.24 -19.48 -3.50
N THR A 310 -5.87 -19.34 -4.77
CA THR A 310 -5.05 -18.24 -5.27
C THR A 310 -5.90 -17.30 -6.12
N ILE A 311 -5.61 -16.00 -6.09
CA ILE A 311 -6.27 -15.01 -6.93
C ILE A 311 -5.37 -14.66 -8.10
N SER A 312 -5.86 -14.91 -9.30
CA SER A 312 -5.11 -14.77 -10.54
C SER A 312 -5.60 -13.60 -11.40
N ASN A 313 -4.65 -12.88 -12.00
CA ASN A 313 -4.87 -12.03 -13.17
C ASN A 313 -4.98 -12.84 -14.48
N GLY A 314 -4.86 -14.16 -14.42
CA GLY A 314 -4.89 -15.03 -15.60
C GLY A 314 -6.29 -15.26 -16.15
N SER A 315 -6.37 -15.79 -17.37
CA SER A 315 -7.65 -16.14 -17.99
C SER A 315 -8.33 -17.29 -17.24
N PRO A 316 -9.64 -17.16 -16.91
CA PRO A 316 -10.43 -18.27 -16.36
C PRO A 316 -10.39 -19.52 -17.23
N ALA A 317 -10.29 -19.37 -18.55
CA ALA A 317 -10.18 -20.49 -19.49
C ALA A 317 -8.87 -21.30 -19.33
N LYS A 318 -7.89 -20.75 -18.61
CA LYS A 318 -6.61 -21.41 -18.29
C LYS A 318 -6.48 -21.74 -16.80
N ALA A 319 -7.57 -21.71 -16.03
CA ALA A 319 -7.58 -21.94 -14.59
C ALA A 319 -6.89 -23.27 -14.19
N ALA A 320 -7.09 -24.36 -14.94
CA ALA A 320 -6.43 -25.63 -14.64
C ALA A 320 -4.89 -25.58 -14.77
N ILE A 321 -4.37 -24.85 -15.76
CA ILE A 321 -2.92 -24.66 -15.94
C ILE A 321 -2.38 -23.74 -14.84
N ILE A 322 -3.12 -22.68 -14.50
CA ILE A 322 -2.78 -21.77 -13.41
C ILE A 322 -2.73 -22.55 -12.09
N ALA A 323 -3.73 -23.37 -11.78
CA ALA A 323 -3.76 -24.24 -10.61
C ALA A 323 -2.50 -25.12 -10.57
N ALA A 324 -2.26 -25.94 -11.60
CA ALA A 324 -1.10 -26.83 -11.66
C ALA A 324 0.26 -26.10 -11.57
N GLY A 325 0.34 -24.84 -12.00
CA GLY A 325 1.51 -23.98 -11.79
C GLY A 325 1.73 -23.68 -10.31
N ASN A 326 0.70 -23.15 -9.64
CA ASN A 326 0.78 -22.78 -8.22
C ASN A 326 0.92 -24.01 -7.30
N GLU A 327 0.27 -25.14 -7.64
CA GLU A 327 0.42 -26.42 -6.92
C GLU A 327 1.88 -26.89 -6.88
N ARG A 328 2.62 -26.73 -7.99
CA ARG A 328 4.06 -27.08 -8.02
C ARG A 328 4.89 -26.19 -7.10
N VAL A 329 4.56 -24.91 -7.01
CA VAL A 329 5.26 -23.97 -6.12
C VAL A 329 4.97 -24.31 -4.66
N VAL A 330 3.70 -24.53 -4.30
CA VAL A 330 3.30 -24.93 -2.94
C VAL A 330 3.91 -26.26 -2.55
N ARG A 331 3.84 -27.28 -3.42
CA ARG A 331 4.43 -28.60 -3.16
C ARG A 331 5.92 -28.50 -2.84
N ALA A 332 6.69 -27.72 -3.63
CA ALA A 332 8.13 -27.57 -3.38
C ALA A 332 8.40 -26.97 -1.99
N ARG A 333 7.66 -25.93 -1.61
CA ARG A 333 7.81 -25.29 -0.28
C ARG A 333 7.38 -26.19 0.87
N LEU A 334 6.28 -26.94 0.70
CA LEU A 334 5.81 -27.90 1.70
C LEU A 334 6.77 -29.08 1.84
N ALA A 335 7.40 -29.53 0.76
CA ALA A 335 8.43 -30.57 0.81
C ALA A 335 9.66 -30.13 1.61
N ASP A 336 10.13 -28.89 1.41
CA ASP A 336 11.21 -28.30 2.21
C ASP A 336 10.82 -28.23 3.70
N GLY A 337 9.61 -27.72 4.00
CA GLY A 337 9.09 -27.70 5.36
C GLY A 337 9.00 -29.09 6.00
N GLN A 338 8.51 -30.09 5.25
CA GLN A 338 8.42 -31.48 5.71
C GLN A 338 9.80 -32.07 5.99
N PHE A 339 10.80 -31.75 5.15
CA PHE A 339 12.18 -32.16 5.36
C PHE A 339 12.73 -31.56 6.67
N PHE A 340 12.58 -30.25 6.88
CA PHE A 340 13.04 -29.60 8.11
C PHE A 340 12.35 -30.13 9.36
N TYR A 341 11.02 -30.30 9.29
CA TYR A 341 10.23 -30.84 10.40
C TYR A 341 10.70 -32.25 10.79
N LYS A 342 10.86 -33.13 9.80
CA LYS A 342 11.36 -34.50 10.03
C LYS A 342 12.79 -34.49 10.58
N ALA A 343 13.67 -33.64 10.05
CA ALA A 343 15.05 -33.55 10.49
C ALA A 343 15.15 -33.03 11.94
N ASP A 344 14.32 -32.06 12.30
CA ASP A 344 14.29 -31.49 13.64
C ASP A 344 13.80 -32.50 14.69
N LEU A 345 12.80 -33.33 14.33
CA LEU A 345 12.24 -34.40 15.16
C LEU A 345 13.17 -35.61 15.39
N VAL A 346 14.30 -35.72 14.68
CA VAL A 346 15.26 -36.83 14.89
C VAL A 346 15.85 -36.82 16.30
N LYS A 347 15.93 -35.63 16.93
CA LYS A 347 16.49 -35.46 18.27
C LYS A 347 15.48 -34.76 19.18
N PRO A 348 15.46 -35.08 20.49
CA PRO A 348 14.67 -34.35 21.46
C PRO A 348 14.98 -32.84 21.44
N LEU A 349 14.00 -32.00 21.76
CA LEU A 349 14.16 -30.54 21.74
C LEU A 349 15.30 -30.07 22.65
N GLU A 350 15.55 -30.75 23.76
CA GLU A 350 16.64 -30.41 24.68
C GLU A 350 18.04 -30.55 24.08
N ASP A 351 18.24 -31.42 23.07
CA ASP A 351 19.53 -31.58 22.39
C ASP A 351 19.96 -30.33 21.62
N TYR A 352 19.03 -29.41 21.37
CA TYR A 352 19.30 -28.14 20.70
C TYR A 352 19.83 -27.06 21.65
N LEU A 353 19.67 -27.22 22.97
CA LEU A 353 20.08 -26.23 23.97
C LEU A 353 21.56 -25.81 23.87
N PRO A 354 22.55 -26.72 23.65
CA PRO A 354 23.95 -26.32 23.54
C PRO A 354 24.22 -25.40 22.34
N LYS A 355 23.42 -25.49 21.27
CA LYS A 355 23.60 -24.60 20.10
C LYS A 355 23.24 -23.15 20.43
N LEU A 356 22.42 -22.88 21.46
CA LEU A 356 22.06 -21.53 21.88
C LEU A 356 23.25 -20.73 22.43
N GLU A 357 24.36 -21.39 22.80
CA GLU A 357 25.60 -20.72 23.17
C GLU A 357 26.23 -19.97 22.00
N LYS A 358 25.91 -20.35 20.76
CA LYS A 358 26.42 -19.67 19.56
C LYS A 358 25.54 -18.51 19.10
N VAL A 359 24.37 -18.32 19.70
CA VAL A 359 23.43 -17.26 19.34
C VAL A 359 23.62 -16.10 20.30
N THR A 360 24.21 -15.01 19.82
CA THR A 360 24.37 -13.78 20.61
C THR A 360 22.99 -13.19 20.93
N PHE A 361 22.71 -12.96 22.21
CA PHE A 361 21.51 -12.24 22.64
C PHE A 361 21.76 -10.74 22.64
N GLN A 362 22.83 -10.30 23.33
CA GLN A 362 23.36 -8.95 23.31
C GLN A 362 24.82 -9.01 23.77
N GLU A 363 25.68 -8.13 23.26
CA GLU A 363 27.14 -8.17 23.46
C GLU A 363 27.58 -8.27 24.94
N ASP A 364 27.03 -7.44 25.81
CA ASP A 364 27.35 -7.39 27.24
C ASP A 364 26.58 -8.45 28.07
N LEU A 365 25.42 -8.90 27.59
CA LEU A 365 24.53 -9.84 28.28
C LEU A 365 24.76 -11.31 27.85
N GLY A 366 25.62 -11.53 26.85
CA GLY A 366 26.05 -12.83 26.36
C GLY A 366 25.06 -13.49 25.39
N THR A 367 24.92 -14.80 25.54
CA THR A 367 24.25 -15.68 24.57
C THR A 367 22.78 -15.90 24.92
N VAL A 368 22.01 -16.45 23.97
CA VAL A 368 20.63 -16.89 24.24
C VAL A 368 20.62 -18.00 25.27
N ARG A 369 21.62 -18.89 25.31
CA ARG A 369 21.77 -19.87 26.40
C ARG A 369 21.90 -19.20 27.77
N ALA A 370 22.77 -18.20 27.89
CA ALA A 370 22.95 -17.44 29.14
C ALA A 370 21.65 -16.71 29.55
N LYS A 371 20.85 -16.24 28.59
CA LYS A 371 19.52 -15.70 28.86
C LYS A 371 18.57 -16.76 29.41
N VAL A 372 18.52 -17.95 28.82
CA VAL A 372 17.71 -19.08 29.31
C VAL A 372 18.11 -19.47 30.73
N ASP A 373 19.41 -19.56 31.04
CA ASP A 373 19.87 -19.87 32.40
C ASP A 373 19.43 -18.80 33.42
N ARG A 374 19.39 -17.52 33.03
CA ARG A 374 18.82 -16.44 33.85
C ARG A 374 17.32 -16.61 34.04
N LEU A 375 16.58 -16.96 32.98
CA LEU A 375 15.13 -17.23 33.06
C LEU A 375 14.83 -18.39 34.01
N CYS A 376 15.59 -19.48 33.94
CA CYS A 376 15.45 -20.63 34.85
C CYS A 376 15.62 -20.19 36.31
N LYS A 377 16.66 -19.39 36.62
CA LYS A 377 16.89 -18.86 37.97
C LYS A 377 15.74 -18.00 38.45
N ILE A 378 15.24 -17.10 37.60
CA ILE A 378 14.10 -16.23 37.93
C ILE A 378 12.84 -17.07 38.16
N ALA A 379 12.57 -18.04 37.30
CA ALA A 379 11.43 -18.94 37.44
C ALA A 379 11.49 -19.70 38.77
N SER A 380 12.63 -20.28 39.14
CA SER A 380 12.79 -20.95 40.45
C SER A 380 12.55 -20.02 41.64
N LEU A 381 13.00 -18.76 41.57
CA LEU A 381 12.75 -17.77 42.64
C LEU A 381 11.26 -17.44 42.78
N ILE A 382 10.53 -17.37 41.67
CA ILE A 382 9.08 -17.14 41.66
C ILE A 382 8.36 -18.37 42.21
N VAL A 383 8.69 -19.56 41.71
CA VAL A 383 8.11 -20.84 42.13
C VAL A 383 8.21 -21.05 43.65
N ASN A 384 9.35 -20.73 44.26
CA ASN A 384 9.54 -20.84 45.72
C ASN A 384 8.61 -19.95 46.56
N GLN A 385 7.98 -18.95 45.94
CA GLN A 385 7.01 -18.06 46.59
C GLN A 385 5.56 -18.45 46.32
N LEU A 386 5.33 -19.40 45.41
CA LEU A 386 4.01 -19.89 45.03
C LEU A 386 3.68 -21.18 45.80
N GLN A 387 2.40 -21.37 46.09
CA GLN A 387 1.88 -22.60 46.70
C GLN A 387 1.46 -23.59 45.61
N ILE A 388 2.45 -24.11 44.87
CA ILE A 388 2.24 -25.07 43.77
C ILE A 388 2.86 -26.43 44.10
N THR A 389 2.31 -27.47 43.49
CA THR A 389 2.72 -28.88 43.62
C THR A 389 4.10 -29.12 43.03
N GLU A 390 4.80 -30.19 43.46
CA GLU A 390 6.13 -30.53 42.94
C GLU A 390 6.14 -30.80 41.43
N GLU A 391 5.03 -31.31 40.89
CA GLU A 391 4.82 -31.54 39.46
C GLU A 391 4.80 -30.22 38.69
N GLU A 392 3.96 -29.26 39.10
CA GLU A 392 3.93 -27.92 38.51
C GLU A 392 5.28 -27.19 38.61
N GLN A 393 6.07 -27.43 39.67
CA GLN A 393 7.42 -26.89 39.78
C GLN A 393 8.36 -27.48 38.72
N ALA A 394 8.23 -28.78 38.44
CA ALA A 394 9.00 -29.47 37.41
C ALA A 394 8.62 -28.96 36.01
N ASP A 395 7.34 -28.78 35.73
CA ASP A 395 6.84 -28.25 34.46
C ASP A 395 7.36 -26.83 34.21
N VAL A 396 7.29 -25.94 35.22
CA VAL A 396 7.86 -24.58 35.11
C VAL A 396 9.36 -24.62 34.82
N ALA A 397 10.10 -25.54 35.45
CA ALA A 397 11.53 -25.69 35.21
C ALA A 397 11.82 -26.18 33.78
N ARG A 398 11.06 -27.17 33.27
CA ARG A 398 11.17 -27.67 31.90
C ARG A 398 10.81 -26.60 30.88
N ALA A 399 9.68 -25.92 31.06
CA ALA A 399 9.24 -24.83 30.20
C ALA A 399 10.28 -23.71 30.13
N ALA A 400 10.81 -23.26 31.28
CA ALA A 400 11.84 -22.23 31.32
C ALA A 400 13.13 -22.64 30.59
N LEU A 401 13.54 -23.91 30.71
CA LEU A 401 14.72 -24.44 30.05
C LEU A 401 14.54 -24.52 28.53
N LEU A 402 13.38 -24.96 28.05
CA LEU A 402 13.11 -25.24 26.64
C LEU A 402 12.57 -24.05 25.84
N CYS A 403 12.14 -22.96 26.51
CA CYS A 403 11.41 -21.83 25.91
C CYS A 403 12.08 -21.12 24.70
N LYS A 404 13.36 -21.40 24.44
CA LYS A 404 14.14 -20.86 23.31
C LYS A 404 14.91 -21.91 22.53
N ALA A 405 14.74 -23.19 22.83
CA ALA A 405 15.47 -24.28 22.18
C ALA A 405 15.19 -24.37 20.68
N ASP A 406 13.98 -23.98 20.27
CA ASP A 406 13.53 -24.02 18.89
C ASP A 406 14.22 -23.02 17.96
N LEU A 407 14.79 -21.93 18.49
CA LEU A 407 15.50 -20.89 17.72
C LEU A 407 16.63 -21.40 16.81
N VAL A 408 17.15 -22.58 17.11
CA VAL A 408 18.29 -23.22 16.42
C VAL A 408 17.88 -24.50 15.69
N THR A 409 16.57 -24.71 15.52
CA THR A 409 15.99 -25.75 14.67
C THR A 409 15.95 -25.29 13.22
N GLN A 410 15.94 -26.22 12.27
CA GLN A 410 15.93 -25.88 10.85
C GLN A 410 14.61 -25.22 10.45
N MET A 411 13.49 -25.67 11.00
CA MET A 411 12.18 -25.09 10.74
C MET A 411 12.12 -23.60 11.13
N VAL A 412 12.59 -23.24 12.32
CA VAL A 412 12.56 -21.82 12.78
C VAL A 412 13.61 -20.98 12.05
N TYR A 413 14.69 -21.59 11.57
CA TYR A 413 15.63 -20.88 10.69
C TYR A 413 14.98 -20.49 9.36
N GLU A 414 14.21 -21.39 8.75
CA GLU A 414 13.50 -21.12 7.48
C GLU A 414 12.25 -20.25 7.68
N LEU A 415 11.52 -20.45 8.77
CA LEU A 415 10.29 -19.72 9.14
C LEU A 415 10.44 -19.10 10.55
N PRO A 416 11.13 -17.95 10.69
CA PRO A 416 11.37 -17.31 11.98
C PRO A 416 10.10 -16.96 12.77
N GLU A 417 9.00 -16.66 12.07
CA GLU A 417 7.68 -16.40 12.65
C GLU A 417 7.09 -17.60 13.41
N MET A 418 7.62 -18.81 13.17
CA MET A 418 7.20 -20.04 13.83
C MET A 418 7.90 -20.29 15.18
N GLN A 419 8.77 -19.37 15.61
CA GLN A 419 9.38 -19.42 16.94
C GLN A 419 8.31 -19.47 18.04
N GLY A 420 8.54 -20.29 19.06
CA GLY A 420 7.64 -20.56 20.17
C GLY A 420 6.65 -21.67 19.85
N ILE A 421 5.94 -21.53 18.72
CA ILE A 421 4.98 -22.55 18.27
C ILE A 421 5.71 -23.86 17.99
N MET A 422 6.80 -23.83 17.22
CA MET A 422 7.57 -25.05 16.95
C MET A 422 8.25 -25.59 18.20
N GLY A 423 8.68 -24.73 19.12
CA GLY A 423 9.14 -25.16 20.44
C GLY A 423 8.10 -26.00 21.17
N GLN A 424 6.84 -25.56 21.22
CA GLN A 424 5.76 -26.34 21.80
C GLN A 424 5.57 -27.68 21.07
N LYS A 425 5.46 -27.68 19.73
CA LYS A 425 5.24 -28.92 18.97
C LYS A 425 6.38 -29.92 19.14
N TYR A 426 7.62 -29.44 19.18
CA TYR A 426 8.80 -30.29 19.38
C TYR A 426 8.95 -30.78 20.82
N ALA A 427 8.58 -29.97 21.82
CA ALA A 427 8.53 -30.38 23.22
C ALA A 427 7.54 -31.55 23.41
N LEU A 428 6.32 -31.40 22.91
CA LEU A 428 5.30 -32.46 22.95
C LEU A 428 5.78 -33.73 22.22
N ALA A 429 6.38 -33.58 21.04
CA ALA A 429 6.96 -34.72 20.32
C ALA A 429 8.15 -35.37 21.04
N SER A 430 8.82 -34.64 21.94
CA SER A 430 9.90 -35.15 22.80
C SER A 430 9.39 -35.78 24.10
N GLY A 431 8.07 -35.77 24.34
CA GLY A 431 7.44 -36.36 25.52
C GLY A 431 7.25 -35.42 26.71
N GLU A 432 7.40 -34.11 26.52
CA GLU A 432 6.99 -33.13 27.55
C GLU A 432 5.46 -33.12 27.72
N SER A 433 5.00 -32.68 28.89
CA SER A 433 3.58 -32.45 29.23
C SER A 433 2.93 -31.37 28.34
N GLU A 434 1.60 -31.40 28.25
CA GLU A 434 0.82 -30.32 27.62
C GLU A 434 0.72 -29.05 28.49
N GLU A 435 0.75 -29.23 29.82
CA GLU A 435 0.80 -28.17 30.84
C GLU A 435 2.17 -27.48 30.86
#